data_AF-F4PM27-F1
#
_entry.id   AF-F4PM27-F1
#
_cell.length_a   1.000
_cell.length_b   1.000
_cell.length_c   1.000
_cell.angle_alpha   90.00
_cell.angle_beta   90.00
_cell.angle_gamma   90.00
#
_symmetry.space_group_name_H-M   'P 1'
#
loop_
_entity.id
_entity.type
_entity.pdbx_description
1 polymer ?
#
loop_
_entity_poly.entity_id
_entity_poly.type
_entity_poly.pdbx_seq_one_letter_code
_entity_poly.pdbx_strand_id
1 'polypeptide(L)'
;MILMMMMVQCQNELTSMPDFPIEPQPGYLIAERLDRPDTKEMTCMFNKCGDLGDPCDADRNLCGAATYCSNGSCVPSILPGLQCNNWNDCNELEGYFCIPYPNGTKICSPFNYASIGENCTYDHECLFELKCLNGHCAFEKYDDVECIFDSQCPLGQYCDEQKCRTLQLKDGECEVFSLNFTKCFDGEGICRPSSNRSRIGTCVRKINAGELCLRYHLNCDISHNEFCVNVDGSLFGICKKIEKRSYKTCFFPKDCLDWEYCKCDRSSSVGYCTTVSESLGRHCVLTLLPLLECYLNSSCDTVFSLNPHSCLHQHCRQEVRCVLALCIDPTLPRDSCKGYSCDLTQYMDWNNLRLIPVVQIDY
;
A
#
# COMPACT_ATOMS: atom_id res chain seq x y z
N MET A 1 7.86 1.47 33.86
CA MET A 1 7.78 2.81 34.51
C MET A 1 7.85 3.81 33.38
N ILE A 2 6.80 4.46 32.90
CA ILE A 2 5.70 5.12 33.60
C ILE A 2 4.41 4.89 32.81
N LEU A 3 3.37 4.46 33.53
CA LEU A 3 2.00 4.28 33.05
C LEU A 3 1.15 4.93 34.14
N MET A 4 0.63 6.15 33.92
CA MET A 4 -0.41 6.76 34.75
C MET A 4 -0.89 8.12 34.21
N MET A 5 -2.21 8.34 34.34
CA MET A 5 -2.96 9.61 34.30
C MET A 5 -3.27 10.16 32.87
N MET A 6 -4.48 10.59 32.48
CA MET A 6 -5.59 11.23 33.21
C MET A 6 -6.99 10.98 32.58
N MET A 7 -7.99 11.21 33.43
CA MET A 7 -9.43 11.27 33.21
C MET A 7 -9.91 12.71 32.88
N VAL A 8 -11.01 12.81 32.10
CA VAL A 8 -12.09 13.84 32.09
C VAL A 8 -11.80 15.21 31.44
N GLN A 9 -12.55 15.57 30.36
CA GLN A 9 -13.73 16.47 30.36
C GLN A 9 -14.20 16.75 28.89
N CYS A 10 -15.47 16.45 28.58
CA CYS A 10 -16.11 16.85 27.31
C CYS A 10 -16.78 18.22 27.48
N GLN A 11 -16.50 19.16 26.58
CA GLN A 11 -17.39 20.29 26.28
C GLN A 11 -17.43 20.56 24.76
N ASN A 12 -18.63 20.90 24.31
CA ASN A 12 -19.08 21.11 22.94
C ASN A 12 -18.42 22.32 22.29
N GLU A 13 -18.25 22.29 20.97
CA GLU A 13 -18.60 23.41 20.08
C GLU A 13 -18.71 22.91 18.63
N LEU A 14 -19.91 23.07 18.06
CA LEU A 14 -20.27 22.80 16.67
C LEU A 14 -20.24 24.14 15.95
N THR A 15 -19.40 24.29 14.91
CA THR A 15 -19.54 25.37 13.93
C THR A 15 -19.47 24.83 12.51
N SER A 16 -20.44 25.29 11.72
CA SER A 16 -20.81 24.92 10.35
C SER A 16 -19.81 25.39 9.29
N MET A 17 -19.56 24.56 8.28
CA MET A 17 -18.94 24.98 7.01
C MET A 17 -20.01 25.25 5.94
N PRO A 18 -19.82 26.24 5.04
CA PRO A 18 -20.77 26.54 3.96
C PRO A 18 -20.50 25.73 2.68
N ASP A 19 -21.60 25.39 2.00
CA ASP A 19 -21.66 24.74 0.69
C ASP A 19 -21.11 25.63 -0.44
N PHE A 20 -20.41 25.03 -1.41
CA PHE A 20 -20.10 25.63 -2.70
C PHE A 20 -20.77 24.86 -3.85
N PRO A 21 -21.41 25.55 -4.82
CA PRO A 21 -22.06 24.90 -5.95
C PRO A 21 -21.06 24.58 -7.07
N ILE A 22 -21.19 23.40 -7.66
CA ILE A 22 -20.45 22.99 -8.86
C ILE A 22 -21.41 23.13 -10.05
N GLU A 23 -21.12 24.07 -10.97
CA GLU A 23 -21.78 24.12 -12.29
C GLU A 23 -21.09 23.16 -13.27
N PRO A 24 -21.84 22.50 -14.18
CA PRO A 24 -21.28 21.60 -15.18
C PRO A 24 -20.98 22.34 -16.48
N GLN A 25 -19.81 22.07 -17.08
CA GLN A 25 -19.48 22.48 -18.45
C GLN A 25 -18.96 21.28 -19.26
N PRO A 26 -19.13 21.33 -20.60
CA PRO A 26 -19.48 20.19 -21.42
C PRO A 26 -18.27 19.51 -22.08
N GLY A 27 -18.48 18.23 -22.42
CA GLY A 27 -17.42 17.27 -22.69
C GLY A 27 -16.71 17.41 -24.04
N TYR A 28 -15.53 16.78 -24.10
CA TYR A 28 -14.86 16.34 -25.30
C TYR A 28 -13.97 15.10 -25.02
N LEU A 29 -14.03 14.20 -26.00
CA LEU A 29 -13.07 13.17 -26.45
C LEU A 29 -12.30 12.40 -25.36
N ILE A 30 -12.87 11.24 -25.05
CA ILE A 30 -12.30 10.15 -24.25
C ILE A 30 -11.10 9.57 -25.02
N ALA A 31 -9.87 9.87 -24.57
CA ALA A 31 -8.80 8.89 -24.71
C ALA A 31 -9.24 7.68 -23.90
N GLU A 32 -9.32 6.50 -24.52
CA GLU A 32 -9.70 5.25 -23.86
C GLU A 32 -8.90 5.15 -22.56
N ARG A 33 -9.62 5.34 -21.46
CA ARG A 33 -9.23 4.93 -20.12
C ARG A 33 -8.70 3.52 -20.33
N LEU A 34 -7.42 3.27 -20.08
CA LEU A 34 -6.97 1.92 -19.77
C LEU A 34 -7.89 1.51 -18.63
N ASP A 35 -8.91 0.72 -18.98
CA ASP A 35 -9.85 0.21 -18.01
C ASP A 35 -8.98 -0.46 -16.97
N ARG A 36 -8.90 0.15 -15.78
CA ARG A 36 -8.64 -0.60 -14.56
C ARG A 36 -9.54 -1.81 -14.71
N PRO A 37 -9.02 -3.05 -14.68
CA PRO A 37 -9.82 -4.24 -14.91
C PRO A 37 -11.11 -4.07 -14.13
N ASP A 38 -12.24 -4.12 -14.85
CA ASP A 38 -13.58 -3.89 -14.32
C ASP A 38 -13.66 -4.66 -13.00
N THR A 39 -13.77 -3.94 -11.88
CA THR A 39 -13.76 -4.49 -10.51
C THR A 39 -14.99 -5.35 -10.22
N LYS A 40 -15.77 -5.66 -11.26
CA LYS A 40 -16.61 -6.84 -11.32
C LYS A 40 -15.73 -8.07 -11.49
N GLU A 41 -15.17 -8.55 -10.39
CA GLU A 41 -15.33 -9.94 -9.94
C GLU A 41 -14.31 -10.31 -8.85
N MET A 42 -14.87 -10.80 -7.74
CA MET A 42 -14.27 -11.77 -6.82
C MET A 42 -13.25 -11.26 -5.79
N THR A 43 -13.79 -10.79 -4.66
CA THR A 43 -13.01 -10.49 -3.44
C THR A 43 -12.89 -11.69 -2.50
N CYS A 44 -13.63 -12.79 -2.76
CA CYS A 44 -13.48 -14.04 -2.03
C CYS A 44 -12.35 -14.97 -2.56
N MET A 45 -11.50 -14.51 -3.49
CA MET A 45 -10.49 -15.33 -4.19
C MET A 45 -9.05 -15.16 -3.72
N PHE A 46 -8.76 -14.33 -2.72
CA PHE A 46 -7.37 -14.18 -2.26
C PHE A 46 -6.83 -15.39 -1.48
N ASN A 47 -7.66 -16.42 -1.28
CA ASN A 47 -7.20 -17.75 -0.88
C ASN A 47 -6.52 -18.46 -2.09
N LYS A 48 -5.38 -17.92 -2.51
CA LYS A 48 -4.38 -18.55 -3.39
C LYS A 48 -3.73 -19.70 -2.63
N CYS A 49 -4.28 -20.90 -2.74
CA CYS A 49 -4.01 -22.00 -1.81
C CYS A 49 -3.63 -23.33 -2.47
N GLY A 50 -3.78 -23.47 -3.79
CA GLY A 50 -3.38 -24.65 -4.54
C GLY A 50 -1.86 -24.86 -4.57
N ASP A 51 -1.41 -26.10 -4.32
CA ASP A 51 -0.04 -26.57 -4.51
C ASP A 51 0.29 -26.78 -5.97
N LEU A 52 1.59 -26.92 -6.27
CA LEU A 52 2.03 -27.39 -7.58
C LEU A 52 1.34 -28.73 -7.91
N GLY A 53 0.56 -28.77 -9.00
CA GLY A 53 -0.21 -29.92 -9.44
C GLY A 53 -1.66 -29.97 -8.92
N ASP A 54 -2.04 -29.10 -7.98
CA ASP A 54 -3.43 -29.05 -7.51
C ASP A 54 -4.38 -28.58 -8.62
N PRO A 55 -5.64 -29.07 -8.60
CA PRO A 55 -6.63 -28.63 -9.54
C PRO A 55 -6.95 -27.14 -9.35
N CYS A 56 -7.11 -26.42 -10.45
CA CYS A 56 -7.46 -25.02 -10.44
C CYS A 56 -8.42 -24.68 -11.57
N ASP A 57 -9.08 -23.54 -11.44
CA ASP A 57 -9.93 -22.96 -12.48
C ASP A 57 -9.23 -21.69 -13.00
N ALA A 58 -9.15 -21.55 -14.33
CA ALA A 58 -8.51 -20.41 -14.99
C ALA A 58 -9.16 -19.08 -14.58
N ASP A 59 -10.47 -19.12 -14.31
CA ASP A 59 -11.22 -17.93 -13.91
C ASP A 59 -11.01 -17.57 -12.44
N ARG A 60 -10.66 -18.55 -11.59
CA ARG A 60 -10.64 -18.36 -10.12
C ARG A 60 -9.27 -18.25 -9.48
N ASN A 61 -8.19 -18.43 -10.24
CA ASN A 61 -6.80 -18.26 -9.79
C ASN A 61 -6.55 -18.78 -8.35
N LEU A 62 -6.89 -20.05 -8.13
CA LEU A 62 -6.78 -20.69 -6.81
C LEU A 62 -5.35 -21.09 -6.45
N CYS A 63 -4.38 -20.92 -7.35
CA CYS A 63 -3.01 -21.35 -7.15
C CYS A 63 -2.27 -20.43 -6.16
N GLY A 64 -1.39 -21.03 -5.35
CA GLY A 64 -0.56 -20.35 -4.37
C GLY A 64 0.31 -19.22 -4.94
N ALA A 65 0.93 -18.46 -4.05
CA ALA A 65 1.88 -17.45 -4.47
C ALA A 65 3.10 -18.13 -5.15
N ALA A 66 3.56 -17.58 -6.28
CA ALA A 66 4.55 -18.18 -7.20
C ALA A 66 4.08 -19.40 -8.03
N THR A 67 2.78 -19.68 -8.10
CA THR A 67 2.17 -20.60 -9.08
C THR A 67 1.00 -19.94 -9.80
N TYR A 68 0.63 -20.48 -10.96
CA TYR A 68 -0.55 -20.03 -11.72
C TYR A 68 -1.31 -21.21 -12.31
N CYS A 69 -2.56 -20.97 -12.73
CA CYS A 69 -3.40 -22.02 -13.27
C CYS A 69 -3.12 -22.24 -14.77
N SER A 70 -2.70 -23.44 -15.15
CA SER A 70 -2.50 -23.84 -16.55
C SER A 70 -3.12 -25.20 -16.81
N ASN A 71 -4.02 -25.27 -17.80
CA ASN A 71 -4.74 -26.51 -18.15
C ASN A 71 -5.44 -27.18 -16.96
N GLY A 72 -6.01 -26.38 -16.05
CA GLY A 72 -6.73 -26.87 -14.88
C GLY A 72 -5.84 -27.41 -13.75
N SER A 73 -4.52 -27.17 -13.80
CA SER A 73 -3.60 -27.51 -12.73
C SER A 73 -2.67 -26.34 -12.39
N CYS A 74 -2.32 -26.22 -11.12
CA CYS A 74 -1.37 -25.21 -10.67
C CYS A 74 0.05 -25.59 -11.12
N VAL A 75 0.71 -24.68 -11.85
CA VAL A 75 2.07 -24.85 -12.38
C VAL A 75 2.97 -23.70 -11.88
N PRO A 76 4.30 -23.81 -11.99
CA PRO A 76 5.19 -22.74 -11.54
C PRO A 76 4.93 -21.44 -12.31
N SER A 77 5.03 -20.29 -11.63
CA SER A 77 4.90 -18.99 -12.29
C SER A 77 5.86 -18.81 -13.47
N ILE A 78 5.39 -18.05 -14.46
CA ILE A 78 6.17 -17.67 -15.63
C ILE A 78 7.34 -16.76 -15.21
N LEU A 79 8.51 -17.02 -15.79
CA LEU A 79 9.75 -16.30 -15.49
C LEU A 79 9.73 -14.85 -16.04
N PRO A 80 10.49 -13.93 -15.43
CA PRO A 80 10.63 -12.56 -15.93
C PRO A 80 11.04 -12.50 -17.41
N GLY A 81 10.43 -11.58 -18.15
CA GLY A 81 10.67 -11.35 -19.58
C GLY A 81 9.96 -12.33 -20.53
N LEU A 82 9.30 -13.37 -20.02
CA LEU A 82 8.51 -14.30 -20.83
C LEU A 82 7.06 -13.85 -20.99
N GLN A 83 6.42 -14.31 -22.06
CA GLN A 83 5.02 -13.99 -22.37
C GLN A 83 4.06 -14.64 -21.39
N CYS A 84 3.02 -13.89 -21.01
CA CYS A 84 1.98 -14.29 -20.08
C CYS A 84 0.61 -13.86 -20.60
N ASN A 85 -0.48 -14.33 -19.98
CA ASN A 85 -1.85 -14.02 -20.39
C ASN A 85 -2.61 -13.25 -19.31
N ASN A 86 -2.46 -13.67 -18.05
CA ASN A 86 -3.15 -13.13 -16.89
C ASN A 86 -2.18 -12.51 -15.90
N TRP A 87 -2.64 -11.50 -15.16
CA TRP A 87 -1.88 -10.79 -14.12
C TRP A 87 -1.11 -11.71 -13.17
N ASN A 88 -1.76 -12.81 -12.77
CA ASN A 88 -1.28 -13.77 -11.78
C ASN A 88 -0.39 -14.88 -12.36
N ASP A 89 -0.11 -14.89 -13.67
CA ASP A 89 0.75 -15.91 -14.29
C ASP A 89 2.21 -15.78 -13.81
N CYS A 90 2.59 -14.58 -13.40
CA CYS A 90 3.95 -14.20 -13.01
C CYS A 90 4.19 -14.37 -11.50
N ASN A 91 5.46 -14.37 -11.10
CA ASN A 91 5.82 -14.56 -9.69
C ASN A 91 5.67 -13.25 -8.89
N GLU A 92 4.49 -13.04 -8.30
CA GLU A 92 4.18 -11.87 -7.47
C GLU A 92 5.03 -11.77 -6.20
N LEU A 93 5.53 -12.89 -5.66
CA LEU A 93 6.40 -12.87 -4.46
C LEU A 93 7.77 -12.25 -4.78
N GLU A 94 8.18 -12.36 -6.04
CA GLU A 94 9.36 -11.70 -6.56
C GLU A 94 8.94 -10.43 -7.31
N GLY A 95 7.76 -9.85 -7.05
CA GLY A 95 7.32 -8.56 -7.59
C GLY A 95 7.12 -8.47 -9.11
N TYR A 96 6.91 -9.60 -9.78
CA TYR A 96 6.61 -9.64 -11.22
C TYR A 96 5.12 -9.84 -11.49
N PHE A 97 4.63 -9.13 -12.49
CA PHE A 97 3.22 -9.14 -12.90
C PHE A 97 3.12 -9.22 -14.42
N CYS A 98 1.97 -9.68 -14.92
CA CYS A 98 1.75 -9.77 -16.36
C CYS A 98 1.32 -8.43 -16.95
N ILE A 99 2.25 -7.72 -17.58
CA ILE A 99 2.07 -6.34 -18.02
C ILE A 99 1.94 -6.27 -19.55
N PRO A 100 0.92 -5.56 -20.09
CA PRO A 100 0.81 -5.30 -21.53
C PRO A 100 1.83 -4.24 -21.99
N TYR A 101 2.50 -4.52 -23.10
CA TYR A 101 3.41 -3.60 -23.79
C TYR A 101 2.73 -2.98 -25.02
N PRO A 102 3.25 -1.86 -25.56
CA PRO A 102 2.64 -1.15 -26.70
C PRO A 102 2.48 -1.99 -27.98
N ASN A 103 3.26 -3.06 -28.12
CA ASN A 103 3.16 -4.02 -29.22
C ASN A 103 2.02 -5.05 -29.04
N GLY A 104 1.22 -4.93 -27.98
CA GLY A 104 0.13 -5.85 -27.63
C GLY A 104 0.58 -7.14 -26.94
N THR A 105 1.89 -7.39 -26.81
CA THR A 105 2.39 -8.53 -26.04
C THR A 105 2.29 -8.26 -24.55
N LYS A 106 1.95 -9.29 -23.77
CA LYS A 106 2.05 -9.20 -22.31
C LYS A 106 3.22 -10.04 -21.83
N ILE A 107 4.06 -9.48 -20.98
CA ILE A 107 5.21 -10.19 -20.42
C ILE A 107 5.26 -10.05 -18.91
N CYS A 108 5.90 -11.01 -18.25
CA CYS A 108 6.20 -10.91 -16.84
C CYS A 108 7.26 -9.83 -16.59
N SER A 109 6.83 -8.70 -16.05
CA SER A 109 7.67 -7.52 -15.81
C SER A 109 7.41 -6.97 -14.40
N PRO A 110 8.37 -6.26 -13.79
CA PRO A 110 8.11 -5.52 -12.56
C PRO A 110 7.01 -4.47 -12.75
N PHE A 111 6.28 -4.16 -11.69
CA PHE A 111 5.17 -3.20 -11.69
C PHE A 111 5.17 -2.37 -10.41
N ASN A 112 4.66 -1.13 -10.45
CA ASN A 112 4.48 -0.26 -9.29
C ASN A 112 5.74 -0.20 -8.41
N TYR A 113 6.87 0.18 -8.99
CA TYR A 113 8.17 0.16 -8.32
C TYR A 113 8.83 1.51 -8.16
N ALA A 114 8.57 2.44 -9.08
CA ALA A 114 9.18 3.74 -9.11
C ALA A 114 8.26 4.76 -8.41
N SER A 115 8.77 5.33 -7.32
CA SER A 115 8.18 6.42 -6.57
C SER A 115 8.25 7.72 -7.35
N ILE A 116 7.59 8.75 -6.83
CA ILE A 116 7.63 10.07 -7.44
C ILE A 116 9.07 10.58 -7.64
N GLY A 117 9.39 11.03 -8.86
CA GLY A 117 10.70 11.52 -9.29
C GLY A 117 11.69 10.43 -9.68
N GLU A 118 11.42 9.15 -9.38
CA GLU A 118 12.29 8.04 -9.78
C GLU A 118 12.18 7.77 -11.28
N ASN A 119 13.25 7.22 -11.85
CA ASN A 119 13.32 6.92 -13.28
C ASN A 119 12.32 5.83 -13.66
N CYS A 120 11.75 5.98 -14.85
CA CYS A 120 10.85 5.00 -15.44
C CYS A 120 10.94 5.02 -16.96
N THR A 121 10.45 3.94 -17.58
CA THR A 121 10.23 3.86 -19.03
C THR A 121 8.74 3.83 -19.37
N TYR A 122 7.91 3.25 -18.49
CA TYR A 122 6.47 3.06 -18.70
C TYR A 122 5.66 3.43 -17.46
N ASP A 123 4.41 3.86 -17.63
CA ASP A 123 3.50 4.22 -16.53
C ASP A 123 3.34 3.11 -15.48
N HIS A 124 3.29 1.86 -15.93
CA HIS A 124 3.11 0.68 -15.09
C HIS A 124 4.29 0.47 -14.11
N GLU A 125 5.44 1.09 -14.38
CA GLU A 125 6.59 1.07 -13.48
C GLU A 125 6.36 2.00 -12.29
N CYS A 126 5.52 3.02 -12.43
CA CYS A 126 5.31 4.02 -11.41
C CYS A 126 4.32 3.55 -10.34
N LEU A 127 4.56 3.93 -9.09
CA LEU A 127 3.68 3.60 -7.97
C LEU A 127 2.29 4.22 -8.15
N PHE A 128 1.26 3.38 -8.22
CA PHE A 128 -0.14 3.80 -8.20
C PHE A 128 -0.51 4.74 -9.36
N GLU A 129 -1.33 5.76 -9.13
CA GLU A 129 -1.84 6.70 -10.14
C GLU A 129 -0.76 7.65 -10.71
N LEU A 130 0.52 7.33 -10.51
CA LEU A 130 1.64 7.99 -11.15
C LEU A 130 1.79 7.50 -12.60
N LYS A 131 2.30 8.37 -13.45
CA LYS A 131 2.66 8.12 -14.84
C LYS A 131 4.14 8.37 -15.06
N CYS A 132 4.67 7.73 -16.08
CA CYS A 132 6.03 7.92 -16.50
C CYS A 132 6.13 9.12 -17.45
N LEU A 133 6.46 10.28 -16.90
CA LEU A 133 6.54 11.54 -17.64
C LEU A 133 8.00 11.95 -17.79
N ASN A 134 8.45 12.14 -19.04
CA ASN A 134 9.84 12.50 -19.35
C ASN A 134 10.88 11.55 -18.70
N GLY A 135 10.55 10.27 -18.58
CA GLY A 135 11.41 9.27 -17.95
C GLY A 135 11.39 9.28 -16.42
N HIS A 136 10.45 10.01 -15.79
CA HIS A 136 10.30 10.05 -14.33
C HIS A 136 8.85 9.83 -13.90
N CYS A 137 8.65 9.14 -12.78
CA CYS A 137 7.32 8.93 -12.24
C CYS A 137 6.77 10.21 -11.62
N ALA A 138 5.63 10.68 -12.09
CA ALA A 138 4.95 11.88 -11.60
C ALA A 138 3.44 11.70 -11.76
N PHE A 139 2.63 12.51 -11.08
CA PHE A 139 1.21 12.51 -11.38
C PHE A 139 1.00 13.02 -12.81
N GLU A 140 0.17 12.32 -13.58
CA GLU A 140 -0.26 12.78 -14.90
C GLU A 140 -0.71 14.23 -14.82
N LYS A 141 -0.02 15.11 -15.54
CA LYS A 141 -0.55 16.44 -15.84
C LYS A 141 -0.33 16.78 -17.29
N TYR A 142 -1.45 17.16 -17.90
CA TYR A 142 -1.61 18.00 -19.08
C TYR A 142 -0.31 18.68 -19.49
N ASP A 143 0.25 18.17 -20.58
CA ASP A 143 1.46 18.64 -21.24
C ASP A 143 1.55 20.18 -21.20
N ASP A 144 2.73 20.68 -20.82
CA ASP A 144 3.18 22.08 -20.87
C ASP A 144 2.79 23.06 -19.74
N VAL A 145 2.09 22.63 -18.68
CA VAL A 145 1.73 23.54 -17.57
C VAL A 145 2.62 23.30 -16.34
N GLU A 146 3.47 24.28 -16.07
CA GLU A 146 3.42 25.04 -14.80
C GLU A 146 2.76 24.26 -13.62
N CYS A 147 3.52 23.84 -12.60
CA CYS A 147 3.00 22.96 -11.54
C CYS A 147 1.78 23.60 -10.83
N ILE A 148 0.82 22.83 -10.34
CA ILE A 148 -0.33 23.37 -9.55
C ILE A 148 -0.37 22.76 -8.15
N PHE A 149 0.21 21.58 -7.98
CA PHE A 149 0.30 20.86 -6.71
C PHE A 149 1.74 20.41 -6.48
N ASP A 150 2.15 20.39 -5.21
CA ASP A 150 3.49 19.95 -4.83
C ASP A 150 3.77 18.49 -5.21
N SER A 151 2.70 17.69 -5.29
CA SER A 151 2.78 16.31 -5.75
C SER A 151 3.29 16.19 -7.19
N GLN A 152 3.33 17.25 -8.00
CA GLN A 152 3.88 17.16 -9.35
C GLN A 152 5.39 17.38 -9.41
N CYS A 153 6.01 17.82 -8.32
CA CYS A 153 7.44 18.14 -8.30
C CYS A 153 8.29 16.92 -7.89
N PRO A 154 9.56 16.82 -8.33
CA PRO A 154 10.50 15.78 -7.87
C PRO A 154 10.70 15.81 -6.35
N LEU A 155 11.07 14.68 -5.71
CA LEU A 155 11.43 14.64 -4.28
C LEU A 155 12.38 15.78 -3.87
N GLY A 156 12.14 16.38 -2.70
CA GLY A 156 12.88 17.55 -2.23
C GLY A 156 12.51 18.87 -2.93
N GLN A 157 11.41 18.91 -3.68
CA GLN A 157 10.87 20.13 -4.30
C GLN A 157 9.38 20.30 -4.01
N TYR A 158 8.87 21.51 -4.13
CA TYR A 158 7.45 21.87 -4.02
C TYR A 158 7.04 22.82 -5.13
N CYS A 159 5.74 22.97 -5.32
CA CYS A 159 5.19 23.82 -6.36
C CYS A 159 4.96 25.24 -5.85
N ASP A 160 5.66 26.21 -6.43
CA ASP A 160 5.53 27.62 -6.12
C ASP A 160 5.49 28.47 -7.38
N GLU A 161 4.46 29.30 -7.50
CA GLU A 161 4.20 30.12 -8.69
C GLU A 161 4.35 29.29 -9.96
N GLN A 162 3.77 28.09 -9.93
CA GLN A 162 3.77 27.20 -11.06
C GLN A 162 5.15 26.66 -11.49
N LYS A 163 6.16 26.76 -10.61
CA LYS A 163 7.49 26.15 -10.81
C LYS A 163 7.87 25.28 -9.64
N CYS A 164 8.54 24.16 -9.92
CA CYS A 164 9.12 23.35 -8.88
C CYS A 164 10.35 24.06 -8.29
N ARG A 165 10.32 24.28 -6.98
CA ARG A 165 11.40 24.93 -6.22
C ARG A 165 11.91 23.98 -5.14
N THR A 166 13.19 24.08 -4.81
CA THR A 166 13.80 23.27 -3.74
C THR A 166 13.12 23.54 -2.40
N LEU A 167 12.75 22.46 -1.72
CA LEU A 167 12.17 22.49 -0.39
C LEU A 167 13.23 22.99 0.61
N GLN A 168 12.91 24.07 1.35
CA GLN A 168 13.65 24.48 2.53
C GLN A 168 12.78 24.21 3.76
N LEU A 169 12.99 23.06 4.38
CA LEU A 169 12.25 22.66 5.58
C LEU A 169 12.75 23.46 6.79
N LYS A 170 11.83 24.02 7.56
CA LYS A 170 12.12 24.61 8.87
C LYS A 170 12.19 23.54 9.95
N ASP A 171 12.67 23.92 11.13
CA ASP A 171 12.65 23.05 12.30
C ASP A 171 11.22 22.57 12.59
N GLY A 172 11.04 21.24 12.63
CA GLY A 172 9.75 20.59 12.84
C GLY A 172 8.90 20.39 11.58
N GLU A 173 9.34 20.86 10.41
CA GLU A 173 8.71 20.55 9.12
C GLU A 173 9.31 19.28 8.50
N CYS A 174 8.54 18.62 7.64
CA CYS A 174 8.92 17.39 6.97
C CYS A 174 8.33 17.31 5.57
N GLU A 175 8.86 16.42 4.74
CA GLU A 175 8.31 16.16 3.41
C GLU A 175 7.31 14.99 3.47
N VAL A 176 6.04 15.27 3.18
CA VAL A 176 4.89 14.38 3.34
C VAL A 176 4.99 13.09 2.53
N PHE A 177 5.53 13.15 1.30
CA PHE A 177 5.72 11.98 0.45
C PHE A 177 7.09 11.32 0.64
N SER A 178 7.93 11.85 1.53
CA SER A 178 9.17 11.20 1.89
C SER A 178 8.86 10.05 2.84
N LEU A 179 9.11 8.82 2.40
CA LEU A 179 8.99 7.62 3.23
C LEU A 179 10.09 7.51 4.29
N ASN A 180 10.87 8.56 4.46
CA ASN A 180 11.95 8.60 5.41
C ASN A 180 11.41 9.04 6.79
N PHE A 181 10.85 8.07 7.53
CA PHE A 181 10.32 8.27 8.87
C PHE A 181 11.38 8.78 9.86
N THR A 182 12.67 8.57 9.58
CA THR A 182 13.77 9.00 10.46
C THR A 182 13.89 10.52 10.58
N LYS A 183 13.34 11.28 9.62
CA LYS A 183 13.42 12.76 9.63
C LYS A 183 12.61 13.41 10.75
N CYS A 184 11.60 12.73 11.29
CA CYS A 184 10.79 13.28 12.38
C CYS A 184 11.14 12.62 13.71
N PHE A 185 11.57 13.44 14.69
CA PHE A 185 11.92 13.00 16.05
C PHE A 185 12.82 11.75 16.08
N ASP A 186 13.88 11.73 15.26
CA ASP A 186 14.82 10.60 15.16
C ASP A 186 14.15 9.24 14.86
N GLY A 187 13.05 9.25 14.11
CA GLY A 187 12.28 8.04 13.76
C GLY A 187 11.09 7.76 14.67
N GLU A 188 10.88 8.56 15.72
CA GLU A 188 9.68 8.45 16.59
C GLU A 188 8.46 9.22 16.05
N GLY A 189 8.64 9.98 14.97
CA GLY A 189 7.61 10.85 14.39
C GLY A 189 7.09 10.40 13.03
N ILE A 190 5.95 10.95 12.67
CA ILE A 190 5.31 10.82 11.36
C ILE A 190 5.14 12.21 10.77
N CYS A 191 5.29 12.32 9.45
CA CYS A 191 5.03 13.56 8.75
C CYS A 191 3.52 13.75 8.50
N ARG A 192 2.88 14.64 9.25
CA ARG A 192 1.46 14.97 9.04
C ARG A 192 1.32 16.04 7.97
N PRO A 193 0.52 15.85 6.91
CA PRO A 193 0.24 16.88 5.92
C PRO A 193 -0.28 18.17 6.57
N SER A 194 0.30 19.32 6.19
CA SER A 194 -0.20 20.63 6.62
C SER A 194 -1.48 21.04 5.86
N SER A 195 -1.62 20.58 4.62
CA SER A 195 -2.80 20.76 3.77
C SER A 195 -2.95 19.62 2.76
N ASN A 196 -4.09 19.53 2.10
CA ASN A 196 -4.39 18.50 1.08
C ASN A 196 -3.69 18.72 -0.27
N ARG A 197 -2.76 19.67 -0.35
CA ARG A 197 -1.96 19.98 -1.55
C ARG A 197 -0.48 20.16 -1.26
N SER A 198 -0.11 20.25 0.01
CA SER A 198 1.26 20.56 0.40
C SER A 198 2.11 19.31 0.52
N ARG A 199 3.35 19.43 0.06
CA ARG A 199 4.44 18.52 0.40
C ARG A 199 5.03 18.75 1.75
N ILE A 200 4.81 19.92 2.33
CA ILE A 200 5.34 20.28 3.63
C ILE A 200 4.32 19.82 4.65
N GLY A 201 4.77 18.94 5.52
CA GLY A 201 4.05 18.49 6.69
C GLY A 201 4.70 19.03 7.95
N THR A 202 4.10 18.67 9.08
CA THR A 202 4.67 18.91 10.40
C THR A 202 5.01 17.56 11.01
N CYS A 203 6.21 17.46 11.58
CA CYS A 203 6.58 16.31 12.39
C CYS A 203 5.70 16.25 13.63
N VAL A 204 4.92 15.18 13.73
CA VAL A 204 4.08 14.88 14.89
C VAL A 204 4.40 13.48 15.38
N ARG A 205 4.25 13.22 16.68
CA ARG A 205 4.41 11.85 17.20
C ARG A 205 3.23 10.94 16.83
N LYS A 206 2.10 11.55 16.52
CA LYS A 206 0.85 10.88 16.20
C LYS A 206 -0.05 11.82 15.39
N ILE A 207 -0.78 11.25 14.43
CA ILE A 207 -1.88 11.91 13.74
C ILE A 207 -3.18 11.47 14.41
N ASN A 208 -3.96 12.41 14.92
CA ASN A 208 -5.20 12.11 15.64
C ASN A 208 -6.40 12.03 14.70
N ALA A 209 -7.48 11.39 15.13
CA ALA A 209 -8.77 11.48 14.44
C ALA A 209 -9.19 12.95 14.19
N GLY A 210 -9.62 13.24 12.97
CA GLY A 210 -9.97 14.58 12.46
C GLY A 210 -8.83 15.26 11.69
N GLU A 211 -7.61 14.75 11.76
CA GLU A 211 -6.46 15.35 11.10
C GLU A 211 -6.18 14.75 9.72
N LEU A 212 -5.44 15.48 8.88
CA LEU A 212 -5.07 15.02 7.54
C LEU A 212 -4.10 13.84 7.59
N CYS A 213 -4.31 12.89 6.69
CA CYS A 213 -3.46 11.72 6.50
C CYS A 213 -3.24 11.46 5.01
N LEU A 214 -2.25 10.65 4.67
CA LEU A 214 -2.11 10.06 3.33
C LEU A 214 -2.75 8.69 3.30
N ARG A 215 -3.52 8.42 2.24
CA ARG A 215 -4.31 7.21 2.05
C ARG A 215 -3.50 5.92 2.06
N TYR A 216 -2.27 5.96 1.57
CA TYR A 216 -1.44 4.76 1.31
C TYR A 216 -0.32 4.56 2.33
N HIS A 217 -0.37 5.28 3.45
CA HIS A 217 0.65 5.20 4.50
C HIS A 217 0.01 4.91 5.86
N LEU A 218 0.81 4.27 6.72
CA LEU A 218 0.53 4.05 8.15
C LEU A 218 0.56 5.38 8.92
N ASN A 219 -0.35 6.28 8.56
CA ASN A 219 -0.37 7.64 9.05
C ASN A 219 -1.32 7.80 10.23
N CYS A 220 -2.46 7.13 10.19
CA CYS A 220 -3.38 7.11 11.32
C CYS A 220 -2.95 6.04 12.32
N ASP A 221 -3.25 6.27 13.59
CA ASP A 221 -2.84 5.39 14.66
C ASP A 221 -3.72 4.13 14.73
N ILE A 222 -3.28 3.09 14.03
CA ILE A 222 -3.99 1.80 13.99
C ILE A 222 -4.11 1.20 15.40
N SER A 223 -3.15 1.43 16.30
CA SER A 223 -3.21 0.93 17.68
C SER A 223 -4.34 1.56 18.49
N HIS A 224 -4.83 2.73 18.05
CA HIS A 224 -5.99 3.41 18.61
C HIS A 224 -7.26 3.22 17.78
N ASN A 225 -7.28 2.23 16.88
CA ASN A 225 -8.38 1.99 15.96
C ASN A 225 -8.67 3.23 15.12
N GLU A 226 -7.65 3.80 14.46
CA GLU A 226 -7.82 4.92 13.52
C GLU A 226 -7.37 4.52 12.12
N PHE A 227 -8.02 5.08 11.10
CA PHE A 227 -7.72 4.81 9.68
C PHE A 227 -7.94 6.06 8.82
N CYS A 228 -7.31 6.10 7.65
CA CYS A 228 -7.38 7.26 6.76
C CYS A 228 -8.57 7.15 5.80
N VAL A 229 -9.61 7.98 5.99
CA VAL A 229 -10.76 8.03 5.06
C VAL A 229 -10.44 8.93 3.90
N ASN A 230 -10.65 8.43 2.68
CA ASN A 230 -10.42 9.17 1.46
C ASN A 230 -11.26 10.45 1.40
N VAL A 231 -10.66 11.55 0.92
CA VAL A 231 -11.40 12.71 0.43
C VAL A 231 -11.43 12.58 -1.08
N ASP A 232 -12.62 12.60 -1.69
CA ASP A 232 -12.80 12.30 -3.11
C ASP A 232 -11.83 13.05 -4.02
N GLY A 233 -11.15 12.30 -4.89
CA GLY A 233 -10.16 12.84 -5.83
C GLY A 233 -8.83 13.26 -5.20
N SER A 234 -8.53 12.87 -3.96
CA SER A 234 -7.30 13.24 -3.25
C SER A 234 -6.45 12.03 -2.85
N LEU A 235 -5.13 12.24 -2.75
CA LEU A 235 -4.20 11.32 -2.07
C LEU A 235 -4.29 11.45 -0.55
N PHE A 236 -4.92 12.53 -0.11
CA PHE A 236 -5.11 12.86 1.28
C PHE A 236 -6.46 12.36 1.75
N GLY A 237 -6.49 12.00 3.02
CA GLY A 237 -7.70 11.65 3.73
C GLY A 237 -7.77 12.38 5.05
N ILE A 238 -8.79 12.01 5.83
CA ILE A 238 -8.95 12.44 7.22
C ILE A 238 -8.89 11.19 8.09
N CYS A 239 -8.06 11.20 9.12
CA CYS A 239 -8.05 10.11 10.10
C CYS A 239 -9.41 10.05 10.78
N LYS A 240 -10.06 8.89 10.76
CA LYS A 240 -11.29 8.64 11.51
C LYS A 240 -11.07 7.48 12.47
N LYS A 241 -11.85 7.49 13.56
CA LYS A 241 -11.95 6.33 14.44
C LYS A 241 -12.70 5.23 13.72
N ILE A 242 -12.13 4.04 13.74
CA ILE A 242 -12.75 2.81 13.31
C ILE A 242 -13.88 2.51 14.31
N GLU A 243 -15.10 2.47 13.80
CA GLU A 243 -16.25 2.03 14.58
C GLU A 243 -16.23 0.52 14.79
N LYS A 244 -17.15 -0.01 15.60
CA LYS A 244 -17.28 -1.47 15.74
C LYS A 244 -17.57 -2.10 14.38
N ARG A 245 -16.88 -3.21 14.09
CA ARG A 245 -17.13 -4.01 12.89
C ARG A 245 -18.59 -4.43 12.78
N SER A 246 -19.07 -4.49 11.55
CA SER A 246 -20.40 -4.88 11.16
C SER A 246 -20.59 -6.39 11.13
N TYR A 247 -19.51 -7.16 10.88
CA TYR A 247 -19.55 -8.60 10.56
C TYR A 247 -20.53 -8.95 9.43
N LYS A 248 -20.83 -7.99 8.55
CA LYS A 248 -21.69 -8.27 7.41
C LYS A 248 -21.02 -9.33 6.55
N THR A 249 -21.81 -10.29 6.11
CA THR A 249 -21.41 -11.16 5.01
C THR A 249 -21.08 -10.30 3.80
N CYS A 250 -19.96 -10.60 3.15
CA CYS A 250 -19.50 -9.89 1.96
C CYS A 250 -19.04 -10.87 0.88
N PHE A 251 -19.23 -10.46 -0.36
CA PHE A 251 -18.70 -11.09 -1.55
C PHE A 251 -17.71 -10.16 -2.26
N PHE A 252 -17.90 -8.86 -2.07
CA PHE A 252 -17.13 -7.76 -2.67
C PHE A 252 -16.70 -6.75 -1.59
N PRO A 253 -15.69 -5.90 -1.85
CA PRO A 253 -15.21 -4.94 -0.85
C PRO A 253 -16.28 -3.88 -0.57
N LYS A 254 -17.08 -3.53 -1.59
CA LYS A 254 -18.21 -2.59 -1.50
C LYS A 254 -19.38 -3.07 -0.61
N ASP A 255 -19.41 -4.35 -0.26
CA ASP A 255 -20.42 -4.89 0.66
C ASP A 255 -20.09 -4.50 2.11
N CYS A 256 -18.84 -4.11 2.35
CA CYS A 256 -18.33 -3.63 3.61
C CYS A 256 -18.39 -2.11 3.72
N LEU A 257 -18.33 -1.61 4.96
CA LEU A 257 -18.19 -0.18 5.21
C LEU A 257 -16.80 0.30 4.75
N ASP A 258 -16.63 1.60 4.53
CA ASP A 258 -15.40 2.17 3.95
C ASP A 258 -14.11 1.90 4.77
N TRP A 259 -14.25 1.51 6.03
CA TRP A 259 -13.17 1.17 6.97
C TRP A 259 -13.02 -0.32 7.24
N GLU A 260 -13.88 -1.11 6.62
CA GLU A 260 -13.87 -2.54 6.67
C GLU A 260 -13.35 -3.06 5.34
N TYR A 261 -12.80 -4.27 5.39
CA TYR A 261 -12.49 -5.02 4.20
C TYR A 261 -13.12 -6.40 4.32
N CYS A 262 -13.38 -7.01 3.17
CA CYS A 262 -14.01 -8.31 3.11
C CYS A 262 -12.97 -9.41 3.37
N LYS A 263 -12.96 -9.96 4.59
CA LYS A 263 -12.12 -11.11 4.94
C LYS A 263 -12.79 -12.40 4.54
N CYS A 264 -12.07 -13.26 3.82
CA CYS A 264 -12.60 -14.55 3.39
C CYS A 264 -12.63 -15.53 4.56
N ASP A 265 -13.74 -16.22 4.75
CA ASP A 265 -13.71 -17.47 5.51
C ASP A 265 -13.08 -18.55 4.63
N ARG A 266 -12.17 -19.35 5.19
CA ARG A 266 -11.52 -20.45 4.44
C ARG A 266 -12.45 -21.64 4.27
N SER A 267 -13.42 -21.79 5.18
CA SER A 267 -14.35 -22.91 5.20
C SER A 267 -15.63 -22.65 4.38
N SER A 268 -15.83 -21.43 3.90
CA SER A 268 -16.99 -21.08 3.09
C SER A 268 -16.62 -20.16 1.92
N SER A 269 -17.36 -20.19 0.82
CA SER A 269 -17.17 -19.26 -0.31
C SER A 269 -17.70 -17.85 -0.03
N VAL A 270 -17.75 -17.47 1.24
CA VAL A 270 -18.42 -16.29 1.77
C VAL A 270 -17.45 -15.56 2.68
N GLY A 271 -17.29 -14.25 2.49
CA GLY A 271 -16.48 -13.42 3.36
C GLY A 271 -17.31 -12.78 4.48
N TYR A 272 -16.62 -12.15 5.41
CA TYR A 272 -17.19 -11.25 6.41
C TYR A 272 -16.38 -9.96 6.49
N CYS A 273 -17.07 -8.84 6.69
CA CYS A 273 -16.46 -7.54 6.87
C CYS A 273 -15.77 -7.46 8.23
N THR A 274 -14.49 -7.07 8.22
CA THR A 274 -13.68 -6.85 9.42
C THR A 274 -12.77 -5.65 9.23
N THR A 275 -12.23 -5.09 10.31
CA THR A 275 -11.41 -3.87 10.25
C THR A 275 -9.95 -4.20 9.98
N VAL A 276 -9.21 -3.27 9.38
CA VAL A 276 -7.76 -3.39 9.14
C VAL A 276 -6.99 -3.58 10.46
N SER A 277 -7.41 -2.90 11.54
CA SER A 277 -6.74 -3.00 12.85
C SER A 277 -6.88 -4.37 13.49
N GLU A 278 -8.02 -5.04 13.32
CA GLU A 278 -8.24 -6.41 13.84
C GLU A 278 -7.67 -7.47 12.90
N SER A 279 -7.52 -7.12 11.62
CA SER A 279 -7.04 -8.05 10.63
C SER A 279 -5.56 -8.08 10.47
N LEU A 280 -4.88 -6.95 10.68
CA LEU A 280 -3.43 -6.79 10.55
C LEU A 280 -2.80 -8.01 11.17
N GLY A 281 -2.48 -8.92 10.25
CA GLY A 281 -2.32 -10.31 10.60
C GLY A 281 -1.14 -10.31 11.53
N ARG A 282 -1.24 -10.98 12.68
CA ARG A 282 -0.12 -11.03 13.62
C ARG A 282 1.18 -11.36 12.88
N HIS A 283 1.11 -12.21 11.86
CA HIS A 283 2.25 -12.53 11.00
C HIS A 283 2.70 -11.37 10.10
N CYS A 284 1.78 -10.64 9.46
CA CYS A 284 2.13 -9.44 8.69
C CYS A 284 2.81 -8.38 9.59
N VAL A 285 2.27 -8.09 10.77
CA VAL A 285 2.89 -7.16 11.72
C VAL A 285 4.28 -7.64 12.14
N LEU A 286 4.44 -8.94 12.41
CA LEU A 286 5.72 -9.51 12.81
C LEU A 286 6.77 -9.51 11.69
N THR A 287 6.38 -9.55 10.41
CA THR A 287 7.33 -9.44 9.29
C THR A 287 7.74 -8.00 9.00
N LEU A 288 6.89 -7.02 9.32
CA LEU A 288 7.24 -5.60 9.16
C LEU A 288 8.36 -5.16 10.08
N LEU A 289 8.44 -5.70 11.31
CA LEU A 289 9.47 -5.28 12.27
C LEU A 289 10.91 -5.55 11.75
N PRO A 290 11.26 -6.77 11.32
CA PRO A 290 12.55 -7.03 10.68
C PRO A 290 12.78 -6.22 9.40
N LEU A 291 11.74 -5.98 8.60
CA LEU A 291 11.85 -5.13 7.41
C LEU A 291 12.26 -3.70 7.79
N LEU A 292 11.61 -3.12 8.81
CA LEU A 292 11.93 -1.79 9.31
C LEU A 292 13.34 -1.74 9.89
N GLU A 293 13.75 -2.76 10.63
CA GLU A 293 15.12 -2.85 11.16
C GLU A 293 16.16 -2.92 10.04
N CYS A 294 15.93 -3.76 9.02
CA CYS A 294 16.80 -3.84 7.87
C CYS A 294 16.85 -2.52 7.09
N TYR A 295 15.70 -1.86 6.91
CA TYR A 295 15.63 -0.53 6.32
C TYR A 295 16.48 0.49 7.10
N LEU A 296 16.34 0.56 8.43
CA LEU A 296 17.06 1.51 9.27
C LEU A 296 18.59 1.28 9.21
N ASN A 297 19.02 0.04 8.97
CA ASN A 297 20.43 -0.33 8.80
C ASN A 297 20.91 -0.21 7.35
N SER A 298 20.02 0.06 6.40
CA SER A 298 20.32 0.26 4.98
C SER A 298 20.52 1.76 4.68
N SER A 299 21.13 2.06 3.54
CA SER A 299 21.19 3.43 3.01
C SER A 299 20.00 3.75 2.09
N CYS A 300 18.87 3.07 2.28
CA CYS A 300 17.71 3.23 1.40
C CYS A 300 16.86 4.43 1.82
N ASP A 301 16.36 5.17 0.84
CA ASP A 301 15.55 6.38 1.08
C ASP A 301 14.06 6.06 1.26
N THR A 302 13.63 4.84 0.94
CA THR A 302 12.22 4.42 0.92
C THR A 302 11.95 3.11 1.66
N VAL A 303 11.05 3.13 2.65
CA VAL A 303 10.71 1.98 3.52
C VAL A 303 9.79 0.95 2.87
N PHE A 304 8.93 1.37 1.96
CA PHE A 304 7.85 0.52 1.45
C PHE A 304 7.93 0.26 -0.05
N SER A 305 9.10 0.52 -0.64
CA SER A 305 9.37 0.08 -2.00
C SER A 305 9.80 -1.39 -1.95
N LEU A 306 8.83 -2.31 -2.00
CA LEU A 306 9.07 -3.76 -1.90
C LEU A 306 9.44 -4.44 -3.23
N ASN A 307 9.56 -3.66 -4.30
CA ASN A 307 9.76 -4.20 -5.64
C ASN A 307 11.19 -4.73 -5.87
N PRO A 308 11.42 -5.61 -6.86
CA PRO A 308 12.72 -6.28 -7.07
C PRO A 308 13.90 -5.35 -7.37
N HIS A 309 13.61 -4.17 -7.92
CA HIS A 309 14.59 -3.16 -8.30
C HIS A 309 14.78 -2.08 -7.24
N SER A 310 13.99 -2.05 -6.17
CA SER A 310 14.19 -1.06 -5.11
C SER A 310 15.49 -1.32 -4.37
N CYS A 311 16.04 -0.24 -3.79
CA CYS A 311 17.11 -0.34 -2.82
C CYS A 311 16.75 -1.34 -1.71
N LEU A 312 15.54 -1.24 -1.16
CA LEU A 312 15.14 -2.06 -0.03
C LEU A 312 15.08 -3.54 -0.37
N HIS A 313 14.59 -3.93 -1.54
CA HIS A 313 14.57 -5.33 -1.96
C HIS A 313 15.98 -5.85 -2.23
N GLN A 314 16.88 -5.02 -2.77
CA GLN A 314 18.27 -5.39 -3.00
C GLN A 314 19.04 -5.62 -1.68
N HIS A 315 18.75 -4.81 -0.65
CA HIS A 315 19.45 -4.87 0.65
C HIS A 315 18.74 -5.75 1.70
N CYS A 316 17.42 -5.87 1.63
CA CYS A 316 16.54 -6.54 2.60
C CYS A 316 15.64 -7.58 1.93
N ARG A 317 16.23 -8.37 1.01
CA ARG A 317 15.49 -9.28 0.13
C ARG A 317 14.61 -10.27 0.90
N GLN A 318 15.13 -10.83 1.99
CA GLN A 318 14.44 -11.85 2.77
C GLN A 318 13.23 -11.26 3.52
N GLU A 319 13.40 -10.08 4.10
CA GLU A 319 12.37 -9.36 4.85
C GLU A 319 11.27 -8.90 3.90
N VAL A 320 11.65 -8.35 2.75
CA VAL A 320 10.71 -7.96 1.69
C VAL A 320 9.91 -9.15 1.20
N ARG A 321 10.56 -10.29 0.91
CA ARG A 321 9.87 -11.52 0.52
C ARG A 321 8.88 -11.99 1.58
N CYS A 322 9.23 -11.85 2.86
CA CYS A 322 8.36 -12.21 3.97
C CYS A 322 7.15 -11.31 4.12
N VAL A 323 7.33 -10.00 3.94
CA VAL A 323 6.21 -9.05 3.89
C VAL A 323 5.32 -9.36 2.70
N LEU A 324 5.85 -9.59 1.49
CA LEU A 324 5.03 -9.93 0.31
C LEU A 324 4.32 -11.29 0.42
N ALA A 325 4.86 -12.23 1.20
CA ALA A 325 4.22 -13.51 1.45
C ALA A 325 3.03 -13.41 2.44
N LEU A 326 3.15 -12.54 3.45
CA LEU A 326 2.21 -12.45 4.56
C LEU A 326 1.33 -11.20 4.54
N CYS A 327 1.61 -10.28 3.62
CA CYS A 327 0.89 -9.03 3.45
C CYS A 327 0.59 -8.78 1.96
N ILE A 328 -0.59 -8.26 1.64
CA ILE A 328 -0.99 -7.81 0.30
C ILE A 328 -0.29 -6.49 -0.03
N ASP A 329 -0.27 -5.59 0.94
CA ASP A 329 0.62 -4.43 1.03
C ASP A 329 1.15 -4.39 2.48
N PRO A 330 2.21 -3.61 2.79
CA PRO A 330 2.75 -3.50 4.16
C PRO A 330 1.72 -3.33 5.29
N THR A 331 0.49 -2.90 4.99
CA THR A 331 -0.57 -2.60 5.95
C THR A 331 -1.75 -3.57 5.90
N LEU A 332 -1.78 -4.49 4.94
CA LEU A 332 -2.90 -5.40 4.73
C LEU A 332 -2.43 -6.86 4.80
N PRO A 333 -2.98 -7.69 5.70
CA PRO A 333 -2.62 -9.10 5.79
C PRO A 333 -3.01 -9.86 4.51
N ARG A 334 -2.18 -10.83 4.16
CA ARG A 334 -2.53 -11.90 3.24
C ARG A 334 -2.89 -13.13 4.07
N ASP A 335 -4.14 -13.58 3.97
CA ASP A 335 -4.53 -14.86 4.56
C ASP A 335 -3.84 -15.99 3.79
N SER A 336 -2.75 -16.50 4.36
CA SER A 336 -2.06 -17.65 3.80
C SER A 336 -2.77 -18.94 4.21
N CYS A 337 -3.29 -19.70 3.25
CA CYS A 337 -3.74 -21.08 3.53
C CYS A 337 -2.59 -22.06 3.79
N LYS A 338 -1.33 -21.64 3.56
CA LYS A 338 -0.16 -22.51 3.75
C LYS A 338 0.81 -21.95 4.76
N GLY A 339 1.70 -22.82 5.19
CA GLY A 339 2.89 -22.38 5.88
C GLY A 339 3.84 -21.68 4.92
N TYR A 340 3.92 -20.35 4.97
CA TYR A 340 5.09 -19.66 4.44
C TYR A 340 6.18 -19.74 5.51
N SER A 341 7.31 -20.36 5.19
CA SER A 341 8.48 -20.29 6.05
C SER A 341 9.19 -18.97 5.79
N CYS A 342 9.11 -18.10 6.79
CA CYS A 342 9.87 -16.88 6.84
C CYS A 342 11.02 -17.07 7.82
N ASP A 343 12.21 -17.29 7.28
CA ASP A 343 13.41 -17.29 8.12
C ASP A 343 13.78 -15.85 8.49
N LEU A 344 13.22 -15.40 9.61
CA LEU A 344 13.52 -14.14 10.27
C LEU A 344 14.32 -14.36 11.56
N THR A 345 14.92 -15.55 11.72
CA THR A 345 15.56 -15.97 12.98
C THR A 345 16.74 -15.08 13.36
N GLN A 346 17.35 -14.40 12.38
CA GLN A 346 18.47 -13.47 12.58
C GLN A 346 18.07 -12.14 13.26
N TYR A 347 16.79 -11.77 13.29
CA TYR A 347 16.31 -10.49 13.87
C TYR A 347 15.56 -10.65 15.20
N MET A 348 15.26 -11.88 15.61
CA MET A 348 14.59 -12.13 16.89
C MET A 348 15.64 -12.42 17.96
N ASP A 349 15.97 -11.44 18.81
CA ASP A 349 16.61 -11.74 20.09
C ASP A 349 15.57 -12.40 21.02
N TRP A 350 15.57 -13.73 20.97
CA TRP A 350 14.63 -14.64 21.65
C TRP A 350 14.54 -14.44 23.18
N ASN A 351 15.43 -13.65 23.78
CA ASN A 351 15.47 -13.41 25.22
C ASN A 351 14.46 -12.35 25.69
N ASN A 352 13.99 -11.45 24.83
CA ASN A 352 13.14 -10.31 25.24
C ASN A 352 11.70 -10.34 24.72
N LEU A 353 11.36 -11.23 23.78
CA LEU A 353 9.99 -11.43 23.29
C LEU A 353 9.57 -12.89 23.52
N ARG A 354 8.60 -13.11 24.41
CA ARG A 354 7.96 -14.42 24.62
C ARG A 354 7.07 -14.80 23.43
N LEU A 355 7.65 -15.01 22.25
CA LEU A 355 6.97 -15.57 21.09
C LEU A 355 7.72 -16.83 20.62
N ILE A 356 6.93 -17.80 20.15
CA ILE A 356 7.22 -19.23 19.94
C ILE A 356 8.25 -19.44 18.80
N PRO A 357 9.14 -20.47 18.88
CA PRO A 357 10.34 -20.61 18.04
C PRO A 357 9.99 -20.96 16.60
N VAL A 358 10.70 -20.35 15.64
CA VAL A 358 10.56 -20.54 14.18
C VAL A 358 9.10 -20.35 13.74
N VAL A 359 8.79 -19.32 12.95
CA VAL A 359 7.45 -19.27 12.34
C VAL A 359 7.40 -20.29 11.19
N GLN A 360 7.47 -21.57 11.52
CA GLN A 360 6.86 -22.62 10.74
C GLN A 360 5.36 -22.40 10.97
N ILE A 361 4.72 -21.71 10.01
CA ILE A 361 3.27 -21.51 10.05
C ILE A 361 2.63 -22.87 9.71
N ASP A 362 2.70 -23.82 10.62
CA ASP A 362 1.93 -25.05 10.52
C ASP A 362 0.50 -24.70 10.98
N TYR A 363 -0.47 -24.80 10.05
CA TYR A 363 -1.90 -24.67 10.32
C TYR A 363 -2.51 -26.00 10.72
#